data_AF-A0A7Y3JEW7-F1
#
_entry.id   AF-A0A7Y3JEW7-F1
#
_cell.length_a   1.000
_cell.length_b   1.000
_cell.length_c   1.000
_cell.angle_alpha   90.00
_cell.angle_beta   90.00
_cell.angle_gamma   90.00
#
_symmetry.space_group_name_H-M   'P 1'
#
loop_
_entity.id
_entity.type
_entity.pdbx_description
1 polymer ?
#
loop_
_entity_poly.entity_id
_entity_poly.type
_entity_poly.pdbx_seq_one_letter_code
_entity_poly.pdbx_strand_id
1 'polypeptide(L)'
;MSRPILLNPVAYAIEGACKLPPEQRAAIVAGNTAALTALREGHATRDQFDRLTQALLIADELRAHGLARDHADTFATAIDALAAILARMERTGGRYVARGPELTAIDDAVFVHSVQIENVALSEMERAQRRLGAQWRQQRRATA
;
A
#
# COMPACT_ATOMS: atom_id res chain seq x y z
N MET A 1 -14.77 13.77 -24.35
CA MET A 1 -13.49 14.07 -23.66
C MET A 1 -12.38 13.40 -24.46
N SER A 2 -11.53 14.16 -25.14
CA SER A 2 -10.45 13.59 -25.96
C SER A 2 -9.42 12.92 -25.05
N ARG A 3 -9.14 11.64 -25.32
CA ARG A 3 -8.05 10.89 -24.67
C ARG A 3 -6.73 11.60 -25.02
N PRO A 4 -5.88 11.96 -24.04
CA PRO A 4 -4.61 12.60 -24.34
C PRO A 4 -3.79 11.68 -25.25
N ILE A 5 -3.34 12.22 -26.37
CA ILE A 5 -2.46 11.50 -27.31
C ILE A 5 -1.07 11.52 -26.67
N LEU A 6 -0.54 10.34 -26.34
CA LEU A 6 0.86 10.21 -25.95
C LEU A 6 1.72 10.59 -27.15
N LEU A 7 2.44 11.70 -27.04
CA LEU A 7 3.27 12.26 -28.13
C LEU A 7 4.30 11.23 -28.65
N ASN A 8 4.77 10.33 -27.76
CA ASN A 8 5.61 9.19 -28.10
C ASN A 8 5.19 7.94 -27.29
N PRO A 9 4.35 7.06 -27.84
CA PRO A 9 3.85 5.89 -27.11
C PRO A 9 4.93 4.82 -26.85
N VAL A 10 5.98 4.75 -27.68
CA VAL A 10 7.07 3.78 -27.52
C VAL A 10 7.98 4.19 -26.36
N ALA A 11 8.39 5.46 -26.30
CA ALA A 11 9.19 5.97 -25.19
C ALA A 11 8.46 5.77 -23.85
N TYR A 12 7.17 6.11 -23.79
CA TYR A 12 6.34 5.87 -22.62
C TYR A 12 6.29 4.40 -22.20
N ALA A 13 6.22 3.48 -23.16
CA ALA A 13 6.23 2.04 -22.87
C ALA A 13 7.58 1.57 -22.33
N ILE A 14 8.69 2.05 -22.88
CA ILE A 14 10.05 1.71 -22.43
C ILE A 14 10.27 2.24 -21.00
N GLU A 15 9.98 3.52 -20.76
CA GLU A 15 10.11 4.13 -19.43
C GLU A 15 9.20 3.45 -18.41
N GLY A 16 7.96 3.13 -18.79
CA GLY A 16 7.01 2.44 -17.92
C GLY A 16 7.40 1.00 -17.58
N ALA A 17 8.23 0.35 -18.41
CA ALA A 17 8.77 -0.98 -18.17
C ALA A 17 10.01 -0.97 -17.26
N CYS A 18 10.67 0.19 -17.09
CA CYS A 18 11.74 0.33 -16.13
C CYS A 18 11.22 0.15 -14.70
N LYS A 19 12.07 -0.41 -13.83
CA LYS A 19 11.81 -0.46 -12.40
C LYS A 19 11.61 0.95 -11.85
N LEU A 20 10.81 1.06 -10.80
CA LEU A 20 10.66 2.31 -10.05
C LEU A 20 12.06 2.87 -9.69
N PRO A 21 12.32 4.19 -9.83
CA PRO A 21 13.66 4.74 -9.56
C PRO A 21 14.17 4.44 -8.15
N PRO A 22 15.48 4.16 -7.96
CA PRO A 22 16.03 3.74 -6.66
C PRO A 22 15.72 4.67 -5.50
N GLU A 23 15.77 5.99 -5.73
CA GLU A 23 15.47 7.01 -4.73
C GLU A 23 14.00 6.96 -4.29
N GLN A 24 13.08 6.68 -5.21
CA GLN A 24 11.66 6.53 -4.91
C GLN A 24 11.40 5.23 -4.14
N ARG A 25 12.04 4.13 -4.54
CA ARG A 25 11.97 2.85 -3.82
C ARG A 25 12.42 3.02 -2.37
N ALA A 26 13.60 3.62 -2.17
CA ALA A 26 14.15 3.90 -0.85
C ALA A 26 13.21 4.77 0.01
N ALA A 27 12.63 5.82 -0.57
CA ALA A 27 11.70 6.70 0.13
C ALA A 27 10.38 6.00 0.54
N ILE A 28 9.86 5.12 -0.31
CA ILE A 28 8.65 4.33 -0.01
C ILE A 28 8.95 3.37 1.15
N VAL A 29 10.00 2.55 1.01
CA VAL A 29 10.40 1.56 2.01
C VAL A 29 10.71 2.24 3.35
N ALA A 30 11.56 3.27 3.36
CA ALA A 30 11.95 3.96 4.59
C ALA A 30 10.76 4.53 5.35
N GLY A 31 9.82 5.19 4.67
CA GLY A 31 8.66 5.75 5.37
C GLY A 31 7.63 4.70 5.80
N ASN A 32 7.53 3.56 5.11
CA ASN A 32 6.69 2.44 5.57
C ASN A 32 7.29 1.81 6.83
N THR A 33 8.61 1.58 6.84
CA THR A 33 9.34 1.11 8.01
C THR A 33 9.20 2.08 9.19
N ALA A 34 9.31 3.40 8.95
CA ALA A 34 9.14 4.40 10.00
C ALA A 34 7.72 4.40 10.59
N ALA A 35 6.70 4.29 9.75
CA ALA A 35 5.31 4.19 10.21
C ALA A 35 5.05 2.90 11.01
N LEU A 36 5.63 1.79 10.57
CA LEU A 36 5.56 0.51 11.29
C LEU A 36 6.24 0.59 12.66
N THR A 37 7.42 1.20 12.74
CA THR A 37 8.12 1.44 14.02
C THR A 37 7.26 2.29 14.96
N ALA A 38 6.65 3.36 14.46
CA ALA A 38 5.76 4.19 15.29
C ALA A 38 4.51 3.43 15.78
N LEU A 39 3.96 2.53 14.96
CA LEU A 39 2.85 1.66 15.35
C LEU A 39 3.28 0.65 16.42
N ARG A 40 4.46 0.04 16.24
CA ARG A 40 5.07 -0.90 17.19
C ARG A 40 5.32 -0.24 18.56
N GLU A 41 5.75 1.01 18.56
CA GLU A 41 6.02 1.80 19.78
C GLU A 41 4.75 2.43 20.39
N GLY A 42 3.58 2.30 19.72
CA GLY A 42 2.28 2.76 20.24
C GLY A 42 2.07 4.28 20.18
N HIS A 43 2.79 4.98 19.31
CA HIS A 43 2.66 6.43 19.10
C HIS A 43 2.40 6.83 17.64
N ALA A 44 2.06 5.87 16.78
CA ALA A 44 1.66 6.13 15.41
C ALA A 44 0.60 7.24 15.30
N THR A 45 0.84 8.19 14.41
CA THR A 45 -0.12 9.23 14.05
C THR A 45 -1.15 8.71 13.04
N ARG A 46 -2.21 9.48 12.82
CA ARG A 46 -3.19 9.20 11.75
C ARG A 46 -2.52 9.05 10.39
N ASP A 47 -1.60 9.93 10.05
CA ASP A 47 -0.90 9.92 8.76
C ASP A 47 -0.02 8.68 8.60
N GLN A 48 0.67 8.27 9.66
CA GLN A 48 1.48 7.04 9.65
C GLN A 48 0.61 5.80 9.52
N PHE A 49 -0.54 5.76 10.20
CA PHE A 49 -1.49 4.67 10.11
C PHE A 49 -2.13 4.57 8.70
N ASP A 50 -2.55 5.70 8.14
CA ASP A 50 -3.07 5.78 6.77
C ASP A 50 -2.00 5.38 5.75
N ARG A 51 -0.73 5.75 5.97
CA ARG A 51 0.38 5.32 5.12
C ARG A 51 0.53 3.81 5.09
N LEU A 52 0.52 3.13 6.25
CA LEU A 52 0.58 1.67 6.31
C LEU A 52 -0.61 1.04 5.60
N THR A 53 -1.80 1.58 5.83
CA THR A 53 -3.04 1.10 5.19
C THR A 53 -2.95 1.21 3.67
N GLN A 54 -2.55 2.37 3.15
CA GLN A 54 -2.37 2.58 1.71
C GLN A 54 -1.27 1.68 1.14
N ALA A 55 -0.15 1.52 1.83
CA ALA A 55 0.93 0.65 1.40
C ALA A 55 0.46 -0.80 1.23
N LEU A 56 -0.27 -1.36 2.21
CA LEU A 56 -0.74 -2.74 2.13
C LEU A 56 -1.86 -2.95 1.11
N LEU A 57 -2.72 -1.95 0.90
CA LEU A 57 -3.71 -1.99 -0.19
C LEU A 57 -3.02 -1.95 -1.56
N ILE A 58 -1.97 -1.14 -1.74
CA ILE A 58 -1.16 -1.15 -2.96
C ILE A 58 -0.47 -2.51 -3.12
N ALA A 59 0.05 -3.08 -2.03
CA ALA A 59 0.72 -4.38 -2.05
C ALA A 59 -0.21 -5.51 -2.52
N ASP A 60 -1.45 -5.53 -2.01
CA ASP A 60 -2.46 -6.51 -2.40
C ASP A 60 -2.91 -6.30 -3.86
N GLU A 61 -3.04 -5.05 -4.31
CA GLU A 61 -3.33 -4.76 -5.71
C GLU A 61 -2.16 -5.21 -6.61
N LEU A 62 -0.90 -4.96 -6.26
CA LEU A 62 0.24 -5.48 -7.03
C LEU A 62 0.25 -7.02 -7.08
N ARG A 63 -0.11 -7.68 -5.97
CA ARG A 63 -0.29 -9.13 -5.91
C ARG A 63 -1.36 -9.63 -6.85
N ALA A 64 -2.53 -9.00 -6.86
CA ALA A 64 -3.63 -9.38 -7.75
C ALA A 64 -3.23 -9.35 -9.23
N HIS A 65 -2.22 -8.55 -9.59
CA HIS A 65 -1.66 -8.43 -10.94
C HIS A 65 -0.33 -9.15 -11.14
N GLY A 66 0.07 -10.04 -10.22
CA GLY A 66 1.12 -11.04 -10.43
C GLY A 66 2.39 -10.89 -9.60
N LEU A 67 2.59 -9.78 -8.86
CA LEU A 67 3.79 -9.59 -8.03
C LEU A 67 3.59 -10.17 -6.63
N ALA A 68 4.35 -11.21 -6.26
CA ALA A 68 4.23 -11.93 -4.98
C ALA A 68 2.86 -12.63 -4.80
N ARG A 69 2.36 -13.26 -5.87
CA ARG A 69 0.99 -13.82 -5.99
C ARG A 69 0.59 -14.80 -4.87
N ASP A 70 1.56 -15.53 -4.36
CA ASP A 70 1.45 -16.52 -3.28
C ASP A 70 1.23 -15.90 -1.89
N HIS A 71 1.39 -14.57 -1.74
CA HIS A 71 1.21 -13.85 -0.47
C HIS A 71 -0.20 -13.27 -0.28
N ALA A 72 -1.23 -13.90 -0.85
CA ALA A 72 -2.62 -13.45 -0.71
C ALA A 72 -3.07 -13.39 0.76
N ASP A 73 -2.80 -14.46 1.51
CA ASP A 73 -3.18 -14.56 2.92
C ASP A 73 -2.36 -13.58 3.78
N THR A 74 -1.09 -13.33 3.42
CA THR A 74 -0.22 -12.36 4.10
C THR A 74 -0.83 -10.95 4.06
N PHE A 75 -1.21 -10.47 2.87
CA PHE A 75 -1.79 -9.13 2.75
C PHE A 75 -3.20 -9.06 3.32
N ALA A 76 -4.05 -10.08 3.11
CA ALA A 76 -5.39 -10.11 3.66
C ALA A 76 -5.38 -10.02 5.20
N THR A 77 -4.56 -10.84 5.85
CA THR A 77 -4.45 -10.88 7.31
C THR A 77 -3.93 -9.56 7.87
N ALA A 78 -2.98 -8.91 7.19
CA ALA A 78 -2.43 -7.63 7.62
C ALA A 78 -3.44 -6.47 7.43
N ILE A 79 -4.22 -6.49 6.35
CA ILE A 79 -5.30 -5.51 6.12
C ILE A 79 -6.39 -5.67 7.19
N ASP A 80 -6.79 -6.91 7.51
CA ASP A 80 -7.73 -7.20 8.58
C ASP A 80 -7.20 -6.73 9.95
N ALA A 81 -5.91 -6.92 10.21
CA ALA A 81 -5.25 -6.42 11.42
C ALA A 81 -5.30 -4.89 11.52
N LEU A 82 -5.02 -4.15 10.44
CA LEU A 82 -5.16 -2.70 10.41
C LEU A 82 -6.63 -2.27 10.63
N ALA A 83 -7.59 -2.92 9.98
CA ALA A 83 -9.00 -2.63 10.20
C ALA A 83 -9.41 -2.85 11.67
N ALA A 84 -8.94 -3.92 12.31
CA ALA A 84 -9.20 -4.19 13.73
C ALA A 84 -8.56 -3.15 14.67
N ILE A 85 -7.36 -2.67 14.36
CA ILE A 85 -6.69 -1.60 15.12
C ILE A 85 -7.49 -0.30 14.99
N LEU A 86 -7.91 0.07 13.77
CA LEU A 86 -8.70 1.27 13.52
C LEU A 86 -10.03 1.23 14.26
N ALA A 87 -10.80 0.14 14.13
CA ALA A 87 -12.08 -0.02 14.82
C ALA A 87 -11.93 0.03 16.35
N ARG A 88 -10.81 -0.45 16.90
CA ARG A 88 -10.52 -0.34 18.33
C ARG A 88 -10.18 1.09 18.74
N MET A 89 -9.38 1.80 17.94
CA MET A 89 -9.05 3.20 18.17
C MET A 89 -10.33 4.06 18.16
N GLU A 90 -11.21 3.89 17.18
CA GLU A 90 -12.47 4.64 17.06
C GLU A 90 -13.40 4.42 18.24
N ARG A 91 -13.55 3.17 18.73
CA ARG A 91 -14.38 2.87 19.90
C ARG A 91 -13.85 3.45 21.22
N THR A 92 -12.54 3.64 21.31
CA THR A 92 -11.88 4.09 22.56
C THR A 92 -11.53 5.58 22.55
N GLY A 93 -11.55 6.22 21.38
CA GLY A 93 -10.98 7.56 21.18
C GLY A 93 -9.47 7.62 21.46
N GLY A 94 -8.80 6.45 21.42
CA GLY A 94 -7.44 6.26 21.92
C GLY A 94 -6.36 6.38 20.85
N ARG A 95 -5.23 5.71 21.10
CA ARG A 95 -4.10 5.61 20.16
C ARG A 95 -4.22 4.36 19.28
N TYR A 96 -3.50 4.34 18.15
CA TYR A 96 -3.29 3.14 17.36
C TYR A 96 -2.34 2.20 18.09
N VAL A 97 -2.88 1.19 18.77
CA VAL A 97 -2.10 0.20 19.52
C VAL A 97 -2.31 -1.15 18.88
N ALA A 98 -1.26 -1.76 18.33
CA ALA A 98 -1.30 -3.12 17.79
C ALA A 98 -1.09 -4.16 18.90
N ARG A 99 -1.79 -5.30 18.80
CA ARG A 99 -1.52 -6.50 19.60
C ARG A 99 -0.43 -7.34 18.92
N GLY A 100 0.22 -8.24 19.66
CA GLY A 100 1.32 -9.08 19.14
C GLY A 100 1.02 -9.73 17.78
N PRO A 101 -0.07 -10.50 17.64
CA PRO A 101 -0.41 -11.14 16.36
C PRO A 101 -0.73 -10.16 15.22
N GLU A 102 -1.40 -9.04 15.54
CA GLU A 102 -1.69 -7.98 14.56
C GLU A 102 -0.38 -7.36 14.05
N LEU A 103 0.56 -7.09 14.95
CA LEU A 103 1.85 -6.51 14.61
C LEU A 103 2.70 -7.46 13.76
N THR A 104 2.71 -8.76 14.07
CA THR A 104 3.41 -9.77 13.26
C THR A 104 2.86 -9.81 11.84
N ALA A 105 1.53 -9.86 11.67
CA ALA A 105 0.92 -9.87 10.34
C ALA A 105 1.29 -8.62 9.52
N ILE A 106 1.28 -7.44 10.15
CA ILE A 106 1.64 -6.19 9.49
C ILE A 106 3.14 -6.16 9.15
N ASP A 107 4.01 -6.65 10.03
CA ASP A 107 5.45 -6.72 9.79
C ASP A 107 5.79 -7.62 8.59
N ASP A 108 5.19 -8.82 8.55
CA ASP A 108 5.35 -9.77 7.43
C ASP A 108 4.89 -9.13 6.11
N ALA A 109 3.73 -8.49 6.09
CA ALA A 109 3.20 -7.85 4.90
C ALA A 109 4.05 -6.64 4.44
N VAL A 110 4.55 -5.82 5.37
CA VAL A 110 5.46 -4.70 5.05
C VAL A 110 6.77 -5.23 4.48
N PHE A 111 7.30 -6.33 5.02
CA PHE A 111 8.48 -6.99 4.49
C PHE A 111 8.26 -7.47 3.05
N VAL A 112 7.20 -8.24 2.78
CA VAL A 112 6.89 -8.70 1.41
C VAL A 112 6.68 -7.52 0.47
N HIS A 113 6.00 -6.47 0.91
CA HIS A 113 5.80 -5.28 0.10
C HIS A 113 7.14 -4.57 -0.23
N SER A 114 8.11 -4.54 0.69
CA SER A 114 9.45 -3.99 0.39
C SER A 114 10.13 -4.75 -0.75
N VAL A 115 9.97 -6.07 -0.81
CA VAL A 115 10.48 -6.91 -1.90
C VAL A 115 9.74 -6.64 -3.21
N GLN A 116 8.41 -6.41 -3.16
CA GLN A 116 7.64 -5.96 -4.33
C GLN A 116 8.18 -4.62 -4.85
N ILE A 117 8.44 -3.65 -3.96
CA ILE A 117 8.95 -2.32 -4.34
C ILE A 117 10.29 -2.43 -5.08
N GLU A 118 11.20 -3.31 -4.66
CA GLU A 118 12.49 -3.52 -5.36
C GLU A 118 12.36 -4.10 -6.78
N ASN A 119 11.19 -4.63 -7.13
CA ASN A 119 10.97 -5.33 -8.40
C ASN A 119 9.88 -4.72 -9.28
N VAL A 120 9.03 -3.85 -8.74
CA VAL A 120 7.89 -3.27 -9.46
C VAL A 120 8.33 -2.34 -10.59
N ALA A 121 7.72 -2.48 -11.76
CA ALA A 121 7.87 -1.54 -12.84
C ALA A 121 7.07 -0.25 -12.56
N LEU A 122 7.55 0.89 -13.08
CA LEU A 122 6.89 2.18 -12.90
C LEU A 122 5.41 2.13 -13.31
N SER A 123 5.12 1.54 -14.47
CA SER A 123 3.76 1.43 -14.98
C SER A 123 2.85 0.54 -14.14
N GLU A 124 3.38 -0.49 -13.47
CA GLU A 124 2.62 -1.37 -12.58
C GLU A 124 2.21 -0.64 -11.30
N MET A 125 3.14 0.10 -10.70
CA MET A 125 2.88 0.96 -9.54
C MET A 125 1.80 2.01 -9.85
N GLU A 126 1.94 2.75 -10.95
CA GLU A 126 0.94 3.74 -11.35
C GLU A 126 -0.44 3.11 -11.61
N ARG A 127 -0.48 1.93 -12.24
CA ARG A 127 -1.74 1.22 -12.51
C ARG A 127 -2.40 0.77 -11.21
N ALA A 128 -1.64 0.26 -10.25
CA ALA A 128 -2.15 -0.12 -8.94
C ALA A 128 -2.78 1.08 -8.21
N GLN A 129 -2.06 2.20 -8.13
CA GLN A 129 -2.57 3.44 -7.52
C GLN A 129 -3.83 3.96 -8.22
N ARG A 130 -3.86 3.95 -9.56
CA ARG A 130 -5.04 4.38 -10.33
C ARG A 130 -6.27 3.50 -10.06
N ARG A 131 -6.08 2.17 -9.97
CA ARG A 131 -7.18 1.22 -9.71
C ARG A 131 -7.74 1.39 -8.31
N LEU A 132 -6.89 1.47 -7.29
CA LEU A 132 -7.33 1.77 -5.92
C LEU A 132 -8.07 3.10 -5.84
N GLY A 133 -7.52 4.18 -6.43
CA GLY A 133 -8.20 5.47 -6.46
C GLY A 133 -9.57 5.41 -7.15
N ALA A 134 -9.74 4.56 -8.17
CA ALA A 134 -11.03 4.36 -8.84
C ALA A 134 -12.04 3.60 -7.95
N GLN A 135 -11.59 2.55 -7.26
CA GLN A 135 -12.42 1.78 -6.32
C GLN A 135 -12.96 2.68 -5.21
N TRP A 136 -12.12 3.54 -4.62
CA TRP A 136 -12.52 4.46 -3.55
C TRP A 136 -13.55 5.50 -4.02
N ARG A 137 -13.39 6.03 -5.24
CA ARG A 137 -14.39 6.93 -5.84
C ARG A 137 -15.73 6.23 -6.06
N GLN A 138 -15.71 4.96 -6.46
CA GLN A 138 -16.91 4.18 -6.67
C GLN A 138 -17.62 3.87 -5.35
N GLN A 139 -16.88 3.44 -4.32
CA GLN A 139 -17.44 3.20 -2.99
C GLN A 139 -18.09 4.46 -2.40
N ARG A 140 -17.41 5.62 -2.47
CA ARG A 140 -17.96 6.91 -2.00
C ARG A 140 -19.23 7.35 -2.71
N ARG A 141 -19.43 6.95 -3.97
CA ARG A 141 -20.67 7.24 -4.72
C ARG A 141 -21.81 6.28 -4.37
N ALA A 142 -21.49 5.09 -3.86
CA ALA A 142 -22.50 4.10 -3.46
C ALA A 142 -23.02 4.34 -2.03
N THR A 143 -22.26 5.04 -1.19
CA THR A 143 -22.63 5.40 0.19
C THR A 143 -23.15 6.83 0.36
N ALA A 144 -23.24 7.61 -0.73
CA ALA A 144 -23.83 8.96 -0.77
C ALA A 144 -25.22 8.91 -1.40
#